data_AF-A0A3L7YW50-F1
#
_entry.id   AF-A0A3L7YW50-F1
#
_cell.length_a   1.000
_cell.length_b   1.000
_cell.length_c   1.000
_cell.angle_alpha   90.00
_cell.angle_beta   90.00
_cell.angle_gamma   90.00
#
_symmetry.space_group_name_H-M   'P 1'
#
loop_
_entity.id
_entity.type
_entity.pdbx_description
1 polymer ?
#
loop_
_entity_poly.entity_id
_entity_poly.type
_entity_poly.pdbx_seq_one_letter_code
_entity_poly.pdbx_strand_id
1 'polypeptide(L)' 'MVISAYKEQRFKPIHKRWIVERTFSWMENDRRLCRNYEPTFDSAEEMGKISEIKLLKKI' A
#
# COMPACT_ATOMS: atom_id res chain seq x y z
N MET A 1 -22.58 -10.75 8.58
CA MET A 1 -23.18 -9.42 8.83
C MET A 1 -22.35 -8.74 9.90
N VAL A 2 -21.35 -7.94 9.51
CA VAL A 2 -20.65 -7.02 10.44
C VAL A 2 -20.88 -5.64 9.86
N ILE A 3 -21.96 -5.00 10.31
CA ILE A 3 -22.25 -3.61 9.98
C ILE A 3 -21.34 -2.80 10.88
N SER A 4 -20.22 -2.34 10.32
CA SER A 4 -19.31 -1.42 11.00
C SER A 4 -20.09 -0.16 11.37
N ALA A 5 -20.28 0.07 12.67
CA ALA A 5 -21.09 1.12 13.26
C ALA A 5 -20.47 2.53 13.12
N TYR A 6 -20.06 2.92 11.92
CA TYR A 6 -19.48 4.24 11.61
C TYR A 6 -20.48 5.14 10.87
N LYS A 7 -21.70 5.26 11.40
CA LYS A 7 -22.74 6.06 10.72
C LYS A 7 -22.66 7.56 11.02
N GLU A 8 -21.91 8.00 12.04
CA GLU A 8 -21.87 9.42 12.47
C GLU A 8 -20.47 10.02 12.68
N GLN A 9 -19.39 9.36 12.26
CA GLN A 9 -18.09 10.01 12.28
C GLN A 9 -17.92 10.82 10.99
N ARG A 10 -18.13 12.14 11.07
CA ARG A 10 -17.75 13.07 9.99
C ARG A 10 -16.30 12.78 9.59
N PHE A 11 -16.01 12.81 8.28
CA PHE A 11 -14.65 12.61 7.77
C PHE A 11 -13.71 13.63 8.41
N LYS A 12 -12.86 13.17 9.33
CA LYS A 12 -11.79 13.95 9.92
C LYS A 12 -10.50 13.62 9.17
N PRO A 13 -9.95 14.55 8.36
CA PRO A 13 -8.70 14.29 7.67
C PRO A 13 -7.60 14.07 8.71
N ILE A 14 -6.94 12.91 8.62
CA ILE A 14 -5.81 12.58 9.49
C ILE A 14 -4.59 13.35 8.98
N HIS A 15 -3.94 14.10 9.86
CA HIS A 15 -2.74 14.85 9.52
C HIS A 15 -1.65 13.90 8.99
N LYS A 16 -0.97 14.27 7.89
CA LYS A 16 0.06 13.46 7.20
C LYS A 16 -0.42 12.17 6.51
N ARG A 17 -1.73 11.89 6.46
CA ARG A 17 -2.27 10.74 5.70
C ARG A 17 -1.86 10.73 4.22
N TRP A 18 -1.71 11.92 3.62
CA TRP A 18 -1.24 12.07 2.25
C TRP A 18 0.15 11.47 2.01
N ILE A 19 1.02 11.42 3.03
CA ILE A 19 2.36 10.83 2.91
C ILE A 19 2.23 9.33 2.68
N VAL A 20 1.37 8.67 3.46
CA VAL A 20 1.10 7.24 3.38
C VAL A 20 0.43 6.89 2.04
N GLU A 21 -0.61 7.63 1.67
CA GLU A 21 -1.31 7.44 0.39
C GLU A 21 -0.37 7.67 -0.82
N ARG A 22 0.56 8.62 -0.73
CA ARG A 22 1.59 8.84 -1.75
C ARG A 22 2.54 7.65 -1.88
N THR A 23 3.01 7.10 -0.75
CA THR A 23 3.87 5.90 -0.77
C THR A 23 3.15 4.72 -1.43
N PHE A 24 1.88 4.50 -1.11
CA PHE A 24 1.07 3.47 -1.76
C PHE A 24 0.89 3.71 -3.27
N SER A 25 0.62 4.95 -3.68
CA SER A 25 0.52 5.29 -5.10
C SER A 25 1.83 5.01 -5.87
N TRP A 26 2.99 5.21 -5.24
CA TRP A 26 4.27 4.86 -5.84
C TRP A 26 4.51 3.35 -5.93
N MET A 27 4.02 2.57 -4.96
CA MET A 27 4.07 1.10 -5.01
C MET A 27 3.17 0.54 -6.11
N GLU A 28 1.98 1.10 -6.32
CA GLU A 28 1.07 0.69 -7.41
C GLU A 28 1.66 0.89 -8.81
N ASN A 29 2.62 1.83 -8.94
CA ASN A 29 3.32 2.05 -10.20
C ASN A 29 4.35 0.95 -10.53
N ASP A 30 4.78 0.11 -9.57
CA ASP A 30 5.56 -1.09 -9.91
C ASP A 30 4.62 -2.16 -10.47
N ARG A 31 4.71 -2.42 -11.78
CA ARG A 31 3.89 -3.39 -12.51
C ARG A 31 3.86 -4.78 -11.85
N ARG A 32 4.93 -5.17 -11.14
CA ARG A 32 5.02 -6.46 -10.46
C ARG A 32 4.18 -6.54 -9.19
N LEU A 33 3.82 -5.41 -8.59
CA LEU A 33 2.98 -5.34 -7.39
C LEU A 33 1.49 -5.16 -7.68
N CYS A 34 1.13 -4.77 -8.91
CA CYS A 34 -0.27 -4.59 -9.32
C CYS A 34 -1.11 -5.87 -9.13
N ARG A 35 -0.48 -7.06 -9.17
CA ARG A 35 -1.12 -8.33 -8.85
C ARG A 35 -0.06 -9.31 -8.34
N ASN A 36 -0.43 -10.16 -7.37
CA ASN A 36 0.47 -11.21 -6.91
C ASN A 36 0.55 -12.31 -7.98
N TYR A 37 1.71 -12.41 -8.63
CA TYR A 37 2.04 -13.46 -9.61
C TYR A 37 3.01 -14.50 -9.04
N GLU A 38 3.42 -14.35 -7.77
CA GLU A 38 4.44 -15.20 -7.17
C GLU A 38 3.86 -16.55 -6.73
N PRO A 39 4.62 -17.66 -6.89
CA PRO A 39 4.15 -19.00 -6.58
C PRO A 39 4.04 -19.26 -5.07
N THR A 40 4.79 -18.53 -4.24
CA THR A 40 4.81 -18.66 -2.78
C THR A 40 4.63 -17.31 -2.12
N PHE A 41 4.13 -17.33 -0.87
CA PHE A 41 3.99 -16.11 -0.08
C PHE A 41 5.33 -15.46 0.24
N ASP A 42 6.37 -16.26 0.48
CA ASP A 42 7.73 -15.75 0.74
C ASP A 42 8.25 -14.94 -0.46
N SER A 43 8.09 -15.46 -1.68
CA SER A 43 8.49 -14.75 -2.90
C SER A 43 7.68 -13.45 -3.08
N ALA A 44 6.38 -13.47 -2.77
CA ALA A 44 5.55 -12.27 -2.80
C ALA A 44 6.01 -11.20 -1.80
N GLU A 45 6.42 -11.61 -0.60
CA GLU A 45 6.97 -10.72 0.42
C GLU A 45 8.29 -10.09 -0.02
N GLU A 46 9.21 -10.90 -0.58
CA GLU A 46 10.48 -10.41 -1.10
C GLU A 46 10.29 -9.41 -2.25
N MET A 47 9.30 -9.62 -3.12
CA MET A 47 8.94 -8.66 -4.16
C MET A 47 8.45 -7.33 -3.59
N GLY A 48 7.73 -7.35 -2.46
CA GLY A 48 7.38 -6.15 -1.70
C GLY A 48 8.61 -5.39 -1.20
N LYS A 49 9.53 -6.08 -0.53
CA LYS A 49 10.79 -5.49 -0.03
C LYS A 49 11.63 -4.88 -1.14
N ILE A 50 11.72 -5.54 -2.30
CA ILE A 50 12.45 -5.02 -3.47
C ILE A 50 11.81 -3.71 -3.97
N SER A 51 10.49 -3.62 -3.98
CA SER A 51 9.78 -2.40 -4.40
C SER A 51 10.05 -1.22 -3.46
N GLU A 52 10.12 -1.47 -2.14
CA GLU A 52 10.42 -0.46 -1.13
C GLU A 52 11.84 0.08 -1.32
N ILE A 53 12.82 -0.81 -1.56
CA ILE A 53 14.21 -0.42 -1.83
C ILE A 53 14.30 0.42 -3.12
N LYS A 54 13.57 0.03 -4.18
CA LYS A 54 13.51 0.82 -5.42
C LYS A 54 12.91 2.20 -5.18
N LEU A 55 11.87 2.29 -4.37
CA LEU A 55 11.23 3.55 -4.02
C LEU A 55 12.18 4.46 -3.24
N LEU A 56 12.86 3.91 -2.24
CA LEU A 56 13.87 4.63 -1.47
C LEU A 56 15.02 5.15 -2.33
N LYS A 57 15.41 4.41 -3.38
CA LYS A 57 16.43 4.87 -4.35
C LYS A 57 15.94 5.97 -5.29
N LYS A 58 14.62 6.16 -5.41
CA LYS A 58 14.00 7.13 -6.32
C LYS A 58 13.67 8.46 -5.64
N ILE A 59 13.58 8.46 -4.31
CA ILE A 59 13.43 9.65 -3.46
C ILE A 59 14.78 10.37 -3.36
#